data_AF-A0A8H7EYU0-F1
#
_entry.id   AF-A0A8H7EYU0-F1
#
_cell.length_a   1.000
_cell.length_b   1.000
_cell.length_c   1.000
_cell.angle_alpha   90.00
_cell.angle_beta   90.00
_cell.angle_gamma   90.00
#
_symmetry.space_group_name_H-M   'P 1'
#
loop_
_entity.id
_entity.type
_entity.pdbx_description
1 polymer ?
#
loop_
_entity_poly.entity_id
_entity_poly.type
_entity_poly.pdbx_seq_one_letter_code
_entity_poly.pdbx_strand_id
1 'polypeptide(L)'
;MNMNHQQLVPVQFPIPNLQADQLPPPDWDAVGDALNTLGQQAHRMAQVNVQAQLNALLNGMNQMINGINNLGGHITALDQRTARIEAELTLLPMRIFNASASDTAPLAYPPPHVSGGALPKTKYDAHRITGAEALVALQALGVSNIPHTEAEQIKAFHDYIGLRVPTEGSEYIQQASSAMTGQRRFIMD
;
A
#
# COMPACT_ATOMS: atom_id res chain seq x y z
N MET A 1 80.88 -19.67 49.66
CA MET A 1 79.79 -20.47 49.04
C MET A 1 80.44 -21.41 48.04
N ASN A 2 80.39 -22.70 48.35
CA ASN A 2 81.20 -23.75 47.75
C ASN A 2 80.52 -24.28 46.47
N MET A 3 81.07 -23.98 45.30
CA MET A 3 80.58 -24.49 44.02
C MET A 3 81.16 -25.88 43.77
N ASN A 4 80.36 -26.91 44.06
CA ASN A 4 80.63 -28.30 43.71
C ASN A 4 80.83 -28.43 42.19
N HIS A 5 82.09 -28.59 41.77
CA HIS A 5 82.45 -29.05 40.43
C HIS A 5 82.21 -30.57 40.36
N GLN A 6 80.97 -30.97 40.06
CA GLN A 6 80.73 -32.33 39.59
C GLN A 6 81.24 -32.42 38.15
N GLN A 7 82.34 -33.16 37.98
CA GLN A 7 82.86 -33.58 36.69
C GLN A 7 81.80 -34.46 36.00
N LEU A 8 81.28 -33.98 34.86
CA LEU A 8 80.42 -34.76 33.98
C LEU A 8 81.27 -35.83 33.31
N VAL A 9 81.00 -37.09 33.65
CA VAL A 9 81.52 -38.27 32.94
C VAL A 9 80.95 -38.25 31.53
N PRO A 10 81.73 -38.43 30.46
CA PRO A 10 81.19 -38.46 29.11
C PRO A 10 80.34 -39.72 28.94
N VAL A 11 79.02 -39.56 28.91
CA VAL A 11 78.12 -40.61 28.42
C VAL A 11 78.21 -40.58 26.90
N GLN A 12 79.01 -41.48 26.33
CA GLN A 12 78.94 -41.81 24.91
C GLN A 12 77.58 -42.45 24.64
N PHE A 13 76.65 -41.68 24.09
CA PHE A 13 75.53 -42.27 23.36
C PHE A 13 76.10 -42.79 22.04
N PRO A 14 75.96 -44.09 21.71
CA PRO A 14 76.25 -44.54 20.36
C PRO A 14 75.27 -43.80 19.45
N ILE A 15 75.77 -42.87 18.65
CA ILE A 15 75.01 -42.31 17.53
C ILE A 15 74.76 -43.50 16.61
N PRO A 16 73.50 -43.91 16.37
CA PRO A 16 73.21 -44.87 15.32
C PRO A 16 73.80 -44.31 14.05
N ASN A 17 74.71 -45.06 13.42
CA ASN A 17 75.31 -44.71 12.15
C ASN A 17 74.20 -44.73 11.10
N LEU A 18 73.47 -43.63 10.95
CA LEU A 18 72.50 -43.44 9.87
C LEU A 18 73.32 -43.19 8.61
N GLN A 19 73.74 -44.28 7.99
CA GLN A 19 74.24 -44.26 6.62
C GLN A 19 73.17 -43.58 5.77
N ALA A 20 73.56 -42.53 5.02
CA ALA A 20 72.66 -41.75 4.17
C ALA A 20 71.95 -42.60 3.09
N ASP A 21 72.36 -43.87 2.94
CA ASP A 21 71.80 -44.85 2.00
C ASP A 21 70.61 -45.67 2.56
N GLN A 22 70.10 -45.37 3.76
CA GLN A 22 68.94 -46.08 4.34
C GLN A 22 67.67 -45.24 4.50
N LEU A 23 67.65 -44.01 3.98
CA LEU A 23 66.38 -43.30 3.85
C LEU A 23 65.64 -43.87 2.63
N PRO A 24 64.44 -44.46 2.79
CA PRO A 24 63.64 -44.86 1.64
C PRO A 24 63.45 -43.65 0.73
N PRO A 25 63.55 -43.80 -0.60
CA PRO A 25 63.39 -42.68 -1.51
C PRO A 25 62.03 -42.01 -1.25
N PRO A 26 61.93 -40.67 -1.33
CA PRO A 26 60.66 -39.99 -1.16
C PRO A 26 59.64 -40.59 -2.11
N ASP A 27 58.50 -41.02 -1.56
CA ASP A 27 57.41 -41.62 -2.31
C ASP A 27 56.66 -40.51 -3.06
N TRP A 28 57.21 -40.13 -4.20
CA TRP A 28 56.65 -39.11 -5.08
C TRP A 28 55.29 -39.50 -5.65
N ASP A 29 54.97 -40.80 -5.68
CA ASP A 29 53.65 -41.29 -6.09
C ASP A 29 52.62 -40.99 -5.00
N ALA A 30 52.93 -41.24 -3.72
CA ALA A 30 52.06 -40.83 -2.61
C ALA A 30 51.84 -39.30 -2.54
N VAL A 31 52.87 -38.51 -2.89
CA VAL A 31 52.74 -37.04 -2.99
C VAL A 31 51.85 -36.65 -4.17
N GLY A 32 51.98 -37.31 -5.32
CA GLY A 32 51.15 -37.10 -6.50
C GLY A 32 49.67 -37.42 -6.23
N ASP A 33 49.40 -38.54 -5.57
CA ASP A 33 48.04 -38.96 -5.17
C ASP A 33 47.41 -37.99 -4.16
N ALA A 34 48.18 -37.50 -3.20
CA ALA A 34 47.72 -36.48 -2.26
C ALA A 34 47.34 -35.17 -2.96
N LEU A 35 48.15 -34.72 -3.92
CA LEU A 35 47.86 -33.51 -4.71
C LEU A 35 46.63 -33.69 -5.62
N ASN A 36 46.46 -34.87 -6.22
CA ASN A 36 45.30 -35.18 -7.04
C ASN A 36 44.01 -35.20 -6.20
N THR A 37 44.08 -35.81 -5.01
CA THR A 37 42.96 -35.84 -4.05
C THR A 37 42.60 -34.43 -3.59
N LEU A 38 43.60 -33.61 -3.26
CA LEU A 38 43.40 -32.21 -2.88
C LEU A 38 42.79 -31.39 -4.02
N GLY A 39 43.25 -31.60 -5.27
CA GLY A 39 42.71 -30.96 -6.46
C GLY A 39 41.24 -31.31 -6.72
N GLN A 40 40.87 -32.58 -6.59
CA GLN A 40 39.48 -33.02 -6.70
C GLN A 40 38.60 -32.46 -5.58
N GLN A 41 39.13 -32.41 -4.35
CA GLN A 41 38.40 -31.88 -3.20
C GLN A 41 38.19 -30.36 -3.34
N ALA A 42 39.23 -29.63 -3.76
CA ALA A 42 39.14 -28.19 -4.05
C ALA A 42 38.14 -27.90 -5.17
N HIS A 43 38.12 -28.73 -6.22
CA HIS A 43 37.15 -28.58 -7.32
C HIS A 43 35.71 -28.81 -6.86
N ARG A 44 35.47 -29.82 -6.01
CA ARG A 44 34.15 -30.06 -5.41
C ARG A 44 33.72 -28.92 -4.49
N MET A 45 34.62 -28.41 -3.66
CA MET A 45 34.33 -27.24 -2.80
C MET A 45 34.01 -26.00 -3.64
N ALA A 46 34.75 -25.76 -4.72
CA ALA A 46 34.49 -24.65 -5.64
C ALA A 46 33.12 -24.78 -6.33
N GLN A 47 32.76 -25.98 -6.81
CA GLN A 47 31.45 -26.23 -7.41
C GLN A 47 30.30 -26.03 -6.41
N VAL A 48 30.43 -26.54 -5.18
CA VAL A 48 29.42 -26.36 -4.13
C VAL A 48 29.26 -24.87 -3.78
N ASN A 49 30.35 -24.12 -3.70
CA ASN A 49 30.29 -22.68 -3.41
C ASN A 49 29.61 -21.90 -4.54
N VAL A 50 29.95 -22.18 -5.80
CA VAL A 50 29.31 -21.55 -6.97
C VAL A 50 27.83 -21.89 -7.04
N GLN A 51 27.45 -23.15 -6.79
CA GLN A 51 26.06 -23.58 -6.81
C GLN A 51 25.23 -22.92 -5.68
N ALA A 52 25.78 -22.84 -4.47
CA ALA A 52 25.15 -22.13 -3.37
C ALA A 52 24.98 -20.63 -3.67
N GLN A 53 25.97 -20.01 -4.31
CA GLN A 53 25.94 -18.61 -4.68
C GLN A 53 24.91 -18.33 -5.79
N LEU A 54 24.78 -19.22 -6.78
CA LEU A 54 23.73 -19.15 -7.80
C LEU A 54 22.32 -19.31 -7.20
N ASN A 55 22.14 -20.25 -6.27
CA ASN A 55 20.86 -20.42 -5.59
C ASN A 55 20.50 -19.18 -4.74
N ALA A 56 21.48 -18.59 -4.06
CA ALA A 56 21.28 -17.33 -3.32
C ALA A 56 20.92 -16.17 -4.25
N LEU A 57 21.56 -16.08 -5.43
CA LEU A 57 21.26 -15.06 -6.44
C LEU A 57 19.84 -15.24 -6.99
N LEU A 58 19.44 -16.46 -7.36
CA LEU A 58 18.09 -16.76 -7.85
C LEU A 58 17.03 -16.43 -6.79
N ASN A 59 17.27 -16.79 -5.53
CA ASN A 59 16.39 -16.43 -4.43
C ASN A 59 16.31 -14.92 -4.23
N GLY A 60 17.44 -14.21 -4.33
CA GLY A 60 17.49 -12.74 -4.28
C GLY A 60 16.74 -12.09 -5.44
N MET A 61 16.85 -12.63 -6.65
CA MET A 61 16.11 -12.17 -7.83
C MET A 61 14.59 -12.38 -7.65
N ASN A 62 14.16 -13.53 -7.14
CA ASN A 62 12.75 -13.79 -6.88
C ASN A 62 12.18 -12.83 -5.82
N GLN A 63 12.94 -12.54 -4.77
CA GLN A 63 12.55 -11.53 -3.77
C GLN A 63 12.46 -10.13 -4.39
N MET A 64 13.40 -9.78 -5.28
CA MET A 64 13.38 -8.51 -5.99
C MET A 64 12.16 -8.39 -6.92
N ILE A 65 11.84 -9.43 -7.70
CA ILE A 65 10.68 -9.46 -8.58
C ILE A 65 9.38 -9.27 -7.76
N ASN A 66 9.26 -9.96 -6.63
CA ASN A 66 8.11 -9.76 -5.73
C ASN A 66 8.05 -8.34 -5.17
N GLY A 67 9.19 -7.75 -4.82
CA GLY A 67 9.29 -6.34 -4.43
C GLY A 67 8.82 -5.38 -5.52
N ILE A 68 9.23 -5.62 -6.77
CA ILE A 68 8.82 -4.81 -7.93
C ILE A 68 7.30 -4.92 -8.17
N ASN A 69 6.73 -6.13 -8.09
CA ASN A 69 5.29 -6.32 -8.24
C ASN A 69 4.49 -5.58 -7.17
N ASN A 70 4.95 -5.62 -5.92
CA ASN A 70 4.33 -4.87 -4.82
C ASN A 70 4.41 -3.35 -5.06
N LEU A 71 5.55 -2.86 -5.52
CA LEU A 71 5.71 -1.44 -5.87
C LEU A 71 4.78 -1.04 -7.02
N GLY A 72 4.64 -1.87 -8.06
CA GLY A 72 3.70 -1.63 -9.15
C GLY A 72 2.25 -1.52 -8.67
N GLY A 73 1.85 -2.37 -7.72
CA GLY A 73 0.54 -2.29 -7.08
C GLY A 73 0.34 -0.98 -6.30
N HIS A 74 1.37 -0.55 -5.54
CA HIS A 74 1.32 0.72 -4.82
C HIS A 74 1.25 1.94 -5.74
N ILE A 75 2.00 1.94 -6.85
CA ILE A 75 1.96 3.03 -7.84
C ILE A 75 0.55 3.14 -8.44
N THR A 76 -0.05 2.02 -8.83
CA THR A 76 -1.41 2.01 -9.39
C THR A 76 -2.44 2.57 -8.38
N ALA A 77 -2.31 2.22 -7.11
CA ALA A 77 -3.17 2.75 -6.05
C ALA A 77 -2.96 4.25 -5.82
N LEU A 78 -1.72 4.73 -5.91
CA LEU A 78 -1.40 6.16 -5.83
C LEU A 78 -2.00 6.93 -7.00
N ASP A 79 -1.89 6.43 -8.24
CA ASP A 79 -2.46 7.08 -9.42
C ASP A 79 -3.98 7.22 -9.30
N GLN A 80 -4.67 6.16 -8.85
CA GLN A 80 -6.11 6.22 -8.58
C GLN A 80 -6.46 7.25 -7.50
N ARG A 81 -5.64 7.36 -6.46
CA ARG A 81 -5.83 8.34 -5.38
C ARG A 81 -5.61 9.77 -5.87
N THR A 82 -4.58 10.00 -6.68
CA THR A 82 -4.28 11.30 -7.29
C THR A 82 -5.43 11.74 -8.18
N ALA A 83 -5.93 10.87 -9.06
CA ALA A 83 -7.08 11.17 -9.92
C ALA A 83 -8.34 11.54 -9.11
N ARG A 84 -8.59 10.87 -7.98
CA ARG A 84 -9.69 11.21 -7.07
C ARG A 84 -9.50 12.58 -6.42
N ILE A 85 -8.29 12.88 -5.94
CA ILE A 85 -7.98 14.18 -5.32
C ILE A 85 -8.18 15.31 -6.34
N GLU A 86 -7.68 15.13 -7.56
CA GLU A 86 -7.86 16.12 -8.63
C GLU A 86 -9.35 16.37 -8.92
N ALA A 87 -10.14 15.29 -9.05
CA ALA A 87 -11.59 15.41 -9.22
C ALA A 87 -12.24 16.16 -8.04
N GLU A 88 -11.88 15.84 -6.79
CA GLU A 88 -12.42 16.54 -5.62
C GLU A 88 -12.05 18.02 -5.59
N LEU A 89 -10.80 18.36 -5.88
CA LEU A 89 -10.31 19.76 -5.89
C LEU A 89 -11.07 20.61 -6.91
N THR A 90 -11.46 20.06 -8.06
CA THR A 90 -12.25 20.80 -9.05
C THR A 90 -13.66 21.13 -8.56
N LEU A 91 -14.23 20.31 -7.68
CA LEU A 91 -15.57 20.49 -7.15
C LEU A 91 -15.59 21.37 -5.90
N LEU A 92 -14.49 21.50 -5.16
CA LEU A 92 -14.44 22.21 -3.88
C LEU A 92 -14.96 23.65 -3.93
N PRO A 93 -14.58 24.51 -4.89
CA PRO A 93 -15.08 25.89 -4.93
C PRO A 93 -16.62 25.95 -5.01
N MET A 94 -17.21 25.11 -5.86
CA MET A 94 -18.65 24.98 -5.98
C MET A 94 -19.27 24.45 -4.69
N ARG A 95 -18.69 23.40 -4.07
CA ARG A 95 -19.20 22.83 -2.81
C ARG A 95 -19.16 23.84 -1.68
N ILE A 96 -18.12 24.68 -1.58
CA ILE A 96 -18.02 25.76 -0.59
C ILE A 96 -19.06 26.85 -0.87
N PHE A 97 -19.24 27.24 -2.12
CA PHE A 97 -20.29 28.19 -2.51
C PHE A 97 -21.67 27.66 -2.11
N ASN A 98 -22.00 26.43 -2.52
CA ASN A 98 -23.27 25.80 -2.18
C ASN A 98 -23.43 25.61 -0.68
N ALA A 99 -22.39 25.25 0.07
CA ALA A 99 -22.48 25.12 1.53
C ALA A 99 -22.81 26.46 2.20
N SER A 100 -22.23 27.56 1.73
CA SER A 100 -22.34 28.89 2.37
C SER A 100 -23.49 29.77 1.85
N ALA A 101 -24.07 29.45 0.69
CA ALA A 101 -25.18 30.22 0.11
C ALA A 101 -26.44 30.23 1.02
N SER A 102 -27.40 31.12 0.79
CA SER A 102 -28.70 31.05 1.48
C SER A 102 -29.56 29.91 0.93
N ASP A 103 -30.61 29.53 1.64
CA ASP A 103 -31.50 28.43 1.21
C ASP A 103 -32.23 28.71 -0.10
N THR A 104 -32.43 29.99 -0.41
CA THR A 104 -33.12 30.48 -1.61
C THR A 104 -32.16 30.92 -2.73
N ALA A 105 -30.85 30.93 -2.46
CA ALA A 105 -29.86 31.28 -3.48
C ALA A 105 -29.76 30.16 -4.54
N PRO A 106 -29.46 30.51 -5.81
CA PRO A 106 -29.22 29.52 -6.84
C PRO A 106 -28.04 28.60 -6.49
N LEU A 107 -28.22 27.29 -6.67
CA LEU A 107 -27.14 26.32 -6.56
C LEU A 107 -26.21 26.41 -7.78
N ALA A 108 -24.92 26.27 -7.52
CA ALA A 108 -23.89 26.10 -8.52
C ALA A 108 -23.68 24.62 -8.83
N TYR A 109 -23.36 24.32 -10.08
CA TYR A 109 -23.08 22.98 -10.59
C TYR A 109 -21.80 22.98 -11.42
N PRO A 110 -21.12 21.83 -11.60
CA PRO A 110 -19.95 21.78 -12.45
C PRO A 110 -20.35 22.02 -13.91
N PRO A 111 -19.54 22.73 -14.72
CA PRO A 111 -19.81 22.88 -16.15
C PRO A 111 -19.99 21.52 -16.84
N PRO A 112 -20.87 21.41 -17.85
CA PRO A 112 -21.72 22.46 -18.43
C PRO A 112 -23.08 22.64 -17.74
N HIS A 113 -23.28 22.04 -16.56
CA HIS A 113 -24.59 21.95 -15.93
C HIS A 113 -25.03 23.28 -15.32
N VAL A 114 -26.35 23.53 -15.37
CA VAL A 114 -27.00 24.70 -14.79
C VAL A 114 -28.18 24.28 -13.95
N SER A 115 -28.57 25.13 -13.00
CA SER A 115 -29.74 24.88 -12.15
C SER A 115 -31.05 24.84 -12.95
N GLY A 116 -31.95 23.93 -12.59
CA GLY A 116 -33.23 23.71 -13.26
C GLY A 116 -33.29 22.45 -14.13
N GLY A 117 -34.50 22.06 -14.52
CA GLY A 117 -34.75 20.79 -15.20
C GLY A 117 -34.61 19.62 -14.23
N ALA A 118 -33.64 18.73 -14.48
CA ALA A 118 -33.30 17.61 -13.60
C ALA A 118 -32.56 18.02 -12.31
N LEU A 119 -32.04 19.25 -12.27
CA LEU A 119 -31.24 19.75 -11.15
C LEU A 119 -32.03 20.75 -10.31
N PRO A 120 -32.01 20.62 -8.97
CA PRO A 120 -32.59 21.60 -8.06
C PRO A 120 -32.10 23.03 -8.35
N LYS A 121 -32.98 24.02 -8.13
CA LYS A 121 -32.58 25.42 -8.34
C LYS A 121 -31.93 26.01 -7.10
N THR A 122 -32.45 25.67 -5.94
CA THR A 122 -32.05 26.23 -4.64
C THR A 122 -31.75 25.11 -3.64
N LYS A 123 -31.18 25.44 -2.48
CA LYS A 123 -30.99 24.44 -1.41
C LYS A 123 -32.32 23.93 -0.88
N TYR A 124 -33.31 24.82 -0.79
CA TYR A 124 -34.65 24.46 -0.37
C TYR A 124 -35.24 23.37 -1.29
N ASP A 125 -35.04 23.48 -2.61
CA ASP A 125 -35.44 22.44 -3.55
C ASP A 125 -34.63 21.16 -3.34
N ALA A 126 -33.32 21.28 -3.17
CA ALA A 126 -32.40 20.15 -2.98
C ALA A 126 -32.72 19.32 -1.73
N HIS A 127 -33.11 19.96 -0.63
CA HIS A 127 -33.50 19.27 0.60
C HIS A 127 -34.85 18.55 0.52
N ARG A 128 -35.65 18.85 -0.50
CA ARG A 128 -36.98 18.25 -0.71
C ARG A 128 -37.00 17.18 -1.80
N ILE A 129 -35.85 16.88 -2.41
CA ILE A 129 -35.78 15.85 -3.44
C ILE A 129 -36.09 14.46 -2.87
N THR A 130 -36.79 13.68 -3.67
CA THR A 130 -37.00 12.25 -3.46
C THR A 130 -35.78 11.44 -3.93
N GLY A 131 -35.72 10.15 -3.58
CA GLY A 131 -34.67 9.26 -4.10
C GLY A 131 -34.65 9.19 -5.63
N ALA A 132 -35.83 9.11 -6.26
CA ALA A 132 -35.95 9.11 -7.72
C ALA A 132 -35.41 10.41 -8.36
N GLU A 133 -35.72 11.57 -7.78
CA GLU A 133 -35.19 12.86 -8.26
C GLU A 133 -33.68 12.97 -8.03
N ALA A 134 -33.17 12.48 -6.89
CA ALA A 134 -31.74 12.41 -6.60
C ALA A 134 -31.01 11.52 -7.61
N LEU A 135 -31.58 10.37 -7.98
CA LEU A 135 -31.05 9.47 -9.01
C LEU A 135 -30.96 10.19 -10.36
N VAL A 136 -32.04 10.86 -10.79
CA VAL A 136 -32.06 11.60 -12.06
C VAL A 136 -31.03 12.74 -12.05
N ALA A 137 -30.90 13.46 -10.93
CA ALA A 137 -29.92 14.53 -10.78
C ALA A 137 -28.48 14.00 -10.84
N LEU A 138 -28.19 12.89 -10.15
CA LEU A 138 -26.87 12.23 -10.19
C LEU A 138 -26.52 11.71 -11.59
N GLN A 139 -27.50 11.15 -12.30
CA GLN A 139 -27.34 10.74 -13.70
C GLN A 139 -27.08 11.94 -14.61
N ALA A 140 -27.81 13.04 -14.43
CA ALA A 140 -27.61 14.27 -15.19
C ALA A 140 -26.21 14.85 -14.96
N LEU A 141 -25.66 14.71 -13.76
CA LEU A 141 -24.30 15.15 -13.40
C LEU A 141 -23.19 14.16 -13.80
N GLY A 142 -23.54 13.03 -14.42
CA GLY A 142 -22.58 12.01 -14.85
C GLY A 142 -21.87 11.29 -13.70
N VAL A 143 -22.48 11.23 -12.51
CA VAL A 143 -21.88 10.57 -11.34
C VAL A 143 -21.88 9.05 -11.54
N SER A 144 -20.70 8.44 -11.49
CA SER A 144 -20.54 6.97 -11.53
C SER A 144 -20.89 6.32 -10.18
N ASN A 145 -21.34 5.07 -10.21
CA ASN A 145 -21.64 4.25 -9.01
C ASN A 145 -22.73 4.85 -8.11
N ILE A 146 -23.86 5.21 -8.71
CA ILE A 146 -25.02 5.71 -7.96
C ILE A 146 -25.57 4.58 -7.07
N PRO A 147 -25.74 4.80 -5.76
CA PRO A 147 -26.33 3.82 -4.85
C PRO A 147 -27.74 3.40 -5.29
N HIS A 148 -28.19 2.22 -4.84
CA HIS A 148 -29.50 1.69 -5.21
C HIS A 148 -30.64 2.09 -4.26
N THR A 149 -30.31 2.52 -3.04
CA THR A 149 -31.32 2.92 -2.06
C THR A 149 -31.60 4.41 -2.14
N GLU A 150 -32.85 4.81 -1.93
CA GLU A 150 -33.25 6.22 -2.00
C GLU A 150 -32.45 7.11 -1.03
N ALA A 151 -32.28 6.66 0.21
CA ALA A 151 -31.55 7.40 1.24
C ALA A 151 -30.09 7.64 0.84
N GLU A 152 -29.43 6.62 0.27
CA GLU A 152 -28.04 6.75 -0.18
C GLU A 152 -27.92 7.60 -1.44
N GLN A 153 -28.91 7.57 -2.35
CA GLN A 153 -28.96 8.45 -3.52
C GLN A 153 -29.08 9.92 -3.11
N ILE A 154 -30.00 10.24 -2.19
CA ILE A 154 -30.16 11.59 -1.64
C ILE A 154 -28.86 12.04 -0.99
N LYS A 155 -28.24 11.19 -0.17
CA LYS A 155 -26.96 11.50 0.47
C LYS A 155 -25.85 11.72 -0.55
N ALA A 156 -25.71 10.83 -1.54
CA ALA A 156 -24.70 10.95 -2.58
C ALA A 156 -24.84 12.23 -3.39
N PHE A 157 -26.09 12.63 -3.70
CA PHE A 157 -26.36 13.91 -4.35
C PHE A 157 -25.92 15.09 -3.49
N HIS A 158 -26.37 15.16 -2.23
CA HIS A 158 -25.99 16.23 -1.31
C HIS A 158 -24.48 16.32 -1.13
N ASP A 159 -23.81 15.18 -0.92
CA ASP A 159 -22.36 15.11 -0.80
C ASP A 159 -21.67 15.67 -2.06
N TYR A 160 -22.11 15.26 -3.25
CA TYR A 160 -21.53 15.71 -4.53
C TYR A 160 -21.61 17.24 -4.69
N ILE A 161 -22.78 17.83 -4.45
CA ILE A 161 -22.98 19.28 -4.61
C ILE A 161 -22.51 20.12 -3.40
N GLY A 162 -22.10 19.46 -2.30
CA GLY A 162 -21.54 20.15 -1.13
C GLY A 162 -22.59 20.64 -0.13
N LEU A 163 -23.76 20.00 -0.09
CA LEU A 163 -24.78 20.25 0.92
C LEU A 163 -24.68 19.22 2.04
N ARG A 164 -25.01 19.62 3.27
CA ARG A 164 -25.18 18.67 4.37
C ARG A 164 -26.60 18.13 4.31
N VAL A 165 -26.76 16.81 4.38
CA VAL A 165 -28.07 16.22 4.67
C VAL A 165 -28.47 16.71 6.06
N PRO A 166 -29.65 17.32 6.26
CA PRO A 166 -30.11 17.67 7.59
C PRO A 166 -30.17 16.39 8.42
N THR A 167 -29.29 16.26 9.42
CA THR A 167 -29.40 15.19 10.41
C THR A 167 -30.74 15.39 11.12
N GLU A 168 -31.55 14.32 11.20
CA GLU A 168 -32.83 14.30 11.91
C GLU A 168 -32.66 14.99 13.27
N GLY A 169 -33.28 16.16 13.42
CA GLY A 169 -33.09 17.05 14.58
C GLY A 169 -33.00 18.55 14.29
N SER A 170 -32.92 18.97 13.02
CA SER A 170 -32.90 20.40 12.65
C SER A 170 -34.13 20.78 11.79
N GLU A 171 -35.20 21.15 12.49
CA GLU A 171 -36.22 22.16 12.14
C GLU A 171 -37.10 22.04 10.88
N TYR A 172 -36.84 21.15 9.91
CA TYR A 172 -37.66 21.12 8.68
C TYR A 172 -38.83 20.12 8.64
N ILE A 173 -38.89 19.14 9.56
CA ILE A 173 -40.00 18.17 9.59
C ILE A 173 -41.27 18.74 10.28
N GLN A 174 -41.18 19.83 11.05
CA GLN A 174 -42.36 20.40 11.73
C GLN A 174 -43.21 21.34 10.85
N GLN A 175 -42.68 21.87 9.74
CA GLN A 175 -43.46 22.80 8.91
C GLN A 175 -44.44 22.08 7.97
N ALA A 176 -44.15 20.85 7.53
CA ALA A 176 -45.07 20.08 6.70
C ALA A 176 -46.31 19.59 7.49
N SER A 177 -46.15 19.24 8.77
CA SER A 177 -47.28 18.78 9.62
C SER A 177 -48.14 19.93 10.18
N SER A 178 -47.57 21.14 10.30
CA SER A 178 -48.31 22.32 10.78
C SER A 178 -49.23 22.91 9.69
N ALA A 179 -48.86 22.80 8.41
CA ALA A 179 -49.67 23.26 7.30
C ALA A 179 -50.91 22.38 7.03
N MET A 180 -50.87 21.08 7.36
CA MET A 180 -52.01 20.17 7.17
C MET A 180 -52.99 20.12 8.35
N THR A 181 -52.62 20.65 9.52
CA THR A 181 -53.49 20.66 10.71
C THR A 181 -54.20 22.01 10.93
N GLY A 182 -53.69 23.10 10.34
CA GLY A 182 -54.25 24.45 10.47
C GLY A 182 -55.49 24.76 9.59
N GLN A 183 -55.91 23.85 8.71
CA GLN A 183 -56.96 24.11 7.71
C GLN A 183 -58.33 23.47 8.04
N ARG A 184 -58.57 23.08 9.31
CA ARG A 184 -59.83 22.44 9.76
C ARG A 184 -60.52 23.08 10.98
N ARG A 185 -60.29 24.37 11.25
CA ARG A 185 -61.16 25.14 12.16
C ARG A 185 -61.28 26.59 11.69
N PHE A 186 -62.14 26.84 10.70
CA PHE A 186 -62.84 28.11 10.52
C PHE A 186 -63.95 27.91 9.48
N ILE A 187 -64.94 27.05 9.80
CA ILE A 187 -66.30 27.19 9.26
C ILE A 187 -67.27 26.75 10.37
N MET A 188 -68.28 27.60 10.58
CA MET A 188 -69.53 27.46 11.34
C MET A 188 -69.58 28.11 12.73
N ASP A 189 -70.35 29.21 12.71
CA ASP A 189 -71.15 29.90 13.73
C ASP A 189 -70.47 30.74 14.82
#